data_AF-A0A6I9NVM2-F1
#
_entry.id   AF-A0A6I9NVM2-F1
#
_cell.length_a   1.000
_cell.length_b   1.000
_cell.length_c   1.000
_cell.angle_alpha   90.00
_cell.angle_beta   90.00
_cell.angle_gamma   90.00
#
_symmetry.space_group_name_H-M   'P 1'
#
loop_
_entity.id
_entity.type
_entity.pdbx_description
1 polymer ?
#
loop_
_entity_poly.entity_id
_entity_poly.type
_entity_poly.pdbx_seq_one_letter_code
_entity_poly.pdbx_strand_id
1 'polypeptide(L)'
;MVYDENNNPLGNAEISVAGVNHDVTTGVDGDYFRLLLPGTYTVTASAPGYVPYSSTVTVGPAEAIQLHFYLKTAPKQNLKAKPHNGKKNHSSPKAPLKLGPR
;
A
#
# COMPACT_ATOMS: atom_id res chain seq x y z
N MET A 1 1.56 11.96 -7.31
CA MET A 1 0.12 11.89 -7.63
C MET A 1 -0.22 10.50 -8.12
N VAL A 2 -1.42 10.00 -7.81
CA VAL A 2 -1.99 8.77 -8.35
C VAL A 2 -3.16 9.12 -9.25
N TYR A 3 -3.20 8.52 -10.42
CA TYR A 3 -4.22 8.71 -11.43
C TYR A 3 -4.86 7.38 -11.83
N ASP A 4 -6.09 7.45 -12.34
CA ASP A 4 -6.71 6.35 -13.07
C ASP A 4 -6.22 6.30 -14.54
N GLU A 5 -6.73 5.33 -15.30
CA GLU A 5 -6.43 5.16 -16.73
C GLU A 5 -6.96 6.29 -17.63
N ASN A 6 -7.86 7.14 -17.11
CA ASN A 6 -8.43 8.30 -17.80
C ASN A 6 -7.73 9.61 -17.41
N ASN A 7 -6.63 9.55 -16.64
CA ASN A 7 -5.91 10.69 -16.06
C ASN A 7 -6.70 11.50 -15.00
N ASN A 8 -7.73 10.92 -14.39
CA ASN A 8 -8.38 11.55 -13.24
C ASN A 8 -7.57 11.29 -11.96
N PRO A 9 -7.47 12.26 -11.05
CA PRO A 9 -6.84 12.05 -9.75
C PRO A 9 -7.59 10.97 -8.96
N LEU A 10 -6.83 10.08 -8.32
CA LEU A 10 -7.37 8.94 -7.58
C LEU A 10 -7.12 9.10 -6.08
N GLY A 11 -8.15 9.54 -5.36
CA GLY A 11 -8.14 9.62 -3.91
C GLY A 11 -8.37 8.27 -3.22
N ASN A 12 -7.97 8.18 -1.94
CA ASN A 12 -8.04 6.98 -1.12
C ASN A 12 -7.27 5.76 -1.67
N ALA A 13 -6.27 5.99 -2.52
CA ALA A 13 -5.31 4.97 -2.91
C ALA A 13 -4.26 4.80 -1.80
N GLU A 14 -3.79 3.59 -1.60
CA GLU A 14 -2.76 3.23 -0.64
C GLU A 14 -1.39 3.17 -1.33
N ILE A 15 -0.39 3.80 -0.72
CA ILE A 15 1.00 3.80 -1.14
C ILE A 15 1.82 3.03 -0.11
N SER A 16 2.34 1.87 -0.53
CA SER A 16 3.22 1.03 0.28
C SER A 16 4.64 1.04 -0.25
N VAL A 17 5.60 0.86 0.64
CA VAL A 17 7.03 0.79 0.30
C VAL A 17 7.58 -0.55 0.77
N ALA A 18 8.18 -1.32 -0.14
CA ALA A 18 8.70 -2.65 0.18
C ALA A 18 9.70 -2.58 1.35
N GLY A 19 9.47 -3.40 2.38
CA GLY A 19 10.30 -3.44 3.58
C GLY A 19 9.98 -2.37 4.63
N VAL A 20 9.04 -1.45 4.36
CA VAL A 20 8.58 -0.44 5.33
C VAL A 20 7.12 -0.73 5.67
N ASN A 21 6.86 -1.22 6.89
CA ASN A 21 5.51 -1.54 7.36
C ASN A 21 4.75 -0.27 7.81
N HIS A 22 4.63 0.70 6.90
CA HIS A 22 3.88 1.93 7.12
C HIS A 22 3.49 2.53 5.79
N ASP A 23 2.22 2.38 5.47
CA ASP A 23 1.60 2.84 4.24
C ASP A 23 1.02 4.24 4.42
N VAL A 24 0.76 4.93 3.32
CA VAL A 24 0.11 6.25 3.32
C VAL A 24 -1.04 6.26 2.33
N THR A 25 -2.08 7.01 2.64
CA THR A 25 -3.26 7.13 1.77
C THR A 25 -3.21 8.43 0.99
N THR A 26 -3.61 8.41 -0.29
CA THR A 26 -3.72 9.62 -1.10
C THR A 26 -4.85 10.52 -0.63
N GLY A 27 -4.65 11.84 -0.73
CA GLY A 27 -5.68 12.85 -0.57
C GLY A 27 -6.75 12.77 -1.66
N VAL A 28 -7.80 13.58 -1.54
CA VAL A 28 -8.93 13.58 -2.50
C VAL A 28 -8.50 13.90 -3.94
N ASP A 29 -7.42 14.68 -4.09
CA ASP A 29 -6.84 15.07 -5.38
C ASP A 29 -5.76 14.09 -5.86
N GLY A 30 -5.65 12.90 -5.24
CA GLY A 30 -4.67 11.88 -5.60
C GLY A 30 -3.24 12.22 -5.21
N ASP A 31 -3.04 13.29 -4.44
CA ASP A 31 -1.76 13.68 -3.88
C ASP A 31 -1.34 12.77 -2.74
N TYR A 32 -0.02 12.59 -2.61
CA TYR A 32 0.56 11.84 -1.49
C TYR A 32 1.97 12.34 -1.25
N PHE A 33 2.41 12.17 0.00
CA PHE A 33 3.78 12.46 0.40
C PHE A 33 4.32 11.31 1.22
N ARG A 34 5.45 10.75 0.80
CA ARG A 34 6.17 9.72 1.54
C ARG A 34 7.58 10.18 1.84
N LEU A 35 7.82 10.52 3.11
CA LEU A 35 9.17 10.83 3.59
C LEU A 35 9.99 9.54 3.66
N LEU A 36 11.11 9.53 2.92
CA LEU A 36 12.07 8.44 2.86
C LEU A 36 13.48 9.02 2.97
N LEU A 37 14.38 8.27 3.60
CA LEU A 37 15.79 8.58 3.58
C LEU A 37 16.38 8.31 2.19
N PRO A 38 17.60 8.78 1.90
CA PRO A 38 18.26 8.46 0.63
C PRO A 38 18.42 6.95 0.48
N GLY A 39 18.06 6.44 -0.69
CA GLY A 39 18.03 5.01 -0.98
C GLY A 39 17.18 4.66 -2.19
N THR A 40 17.22 3.39 -2.59
CA THR A 40 16.39 2.86 -3.67
C THR A 40 15.25 2.05 -3.09
N TYR A 41 14.03 2.34 -3.52
CA TYR A 41 12.80 1.77 -2.98
C TYR A 41 11.91 1.25 -4.09
N THR A 42 11.23 0.14 -3.84
CA THR A 42 10.08 -0.30 -4.63
C THR A 42 8.82 0.20 -3.94
N VAL A 43 8.10 1.09 -4.62
CA VAL A 43 6.88 1.73 -4.13
C VAL A 43 5.70 1.17 -4.91
N THR A 44 4.63 0.77 -4.21
CA THR A 44 3.42 0.22 -4.82
C THR A 44 2.23 1.09 -4.50
N ALA A 45 1.48 1.48 -5.53
CA ALA A 45 0.18 2.12 -5.38
C ALA A 45 -0.93 1.08 -5.62
N SER A 46 -1.93 1.05 -4.74
CA SER A 46 -3.09 0.18 -4.82
C SER A 46 -4.37 0.92 -4.45
N ALA A 47 -5.47 0.58 -5.11
CA ALA A 47 -6.79 1.12 -4.79
C ALA A 47 -7.87 0.07 -5.04
N PRO A 48 -8.98 0.08 -4.29
CA PRO A 48 -10.10 -0.83 -4.53
C PRO A 48 -10.62 -0.73 -5.97
N GLY A 49 -10.74 -1.87 -6.66
CA GLY A 49 -11.20 -1.90 -8.05
C GLY A 49 -10.13 -1.60 -9.10
N TYR A 50 -8.87 -1.40 -8.69
CA TYR A 50 -7.73 -1.20 -9.58
C TYR A 50 -6.69 -2.31 -9.44
N VAL A 51 -5.91 -2.53 -10.49
CA VAL A 51 -4.72 -3.40 -10.43
C VAL A 51 -3.58 -2.62 -9.76
N PRO A 52 -2.95 -3.15 -8.70
CA PRO A 52 -1.79 -2.49 -8.08
C PRO A 52 -0.65 -2.28 -9.08
N TYR A 53 0.06 -1.17 -8.95
CA TYR A 53 1.22 -0.85 -9.78
C TYR A 53 2.43 -0.53 -8.90
N SER A 54 3.54 -1.22 -9.16
CA SER A 54 4.80 -1.01 -8.45
C SER A 54 5.83 -0.33 -9.37
N SER A 55 6.57 0.61 -8.80
CA SER A 55 7.68 1.29 -9.49
C SER A 55 8.88 1.41 -8.56
N THR A 56 10.08 1.38 -9.15
CA THR A 56 11.33 1.58 -8.40
C THR A 56 11.79 3.02 -8.53
N VAL A 57 12.15 3.63 -7.41
CA VAL A 57 12.61 5.02 -7.35
C VAL A 57 13.86 5.13 -6.48
N THR A 58 14.79 5.99 -6.88
CA THR A 58 15.98 6.32 -6.10
C THR A 58 15.83 7.73 -5.54
N VAL A 59 15.83 7.83 -4.21
CA VAL A 59 15.73 9.08 -3.46
C VAL A 59 17.13 9.55 -3.09
N GLY A 60 17.43 10.81 -3.41
CA GLY A 60 18.69 11.47 -3.04
C GLY A 60 18.62 12.22 -1.70
N PRO A 61 19.72 12.82 -1.24
CA PRO A 61 19.80 13.53 0.05
C PRO A 61 19.19 14.94 0.06
N ALA A 62 18.87 15.52 -1.09
CA ALA A 62 18.52 16.93 -1.18
C ALA A 62 17.07 17.17 -1.61
N GLU A 63 16.68 16.64 -2.78
CA GLU A 63 15.41 16.98 -3.41
C GLU A 63 14.38 15.85 -3.29
N ALA A 64 13.10 16.25 -3.19
CA ALA A 64 11.99 15.33 -3.27
C ALA A 64 11.84 14.81 -4.70
N ILE A 65 11.63 13.50 -4.84
CA ILE A 65 11.38 12.88 -6.14
C ILE A 65 9.88 12.83 -6.40
N GLN A 66 9.46 13.37 -7.55
CA GLN A 66 8.09 13.25 -8.02
C GLN A 66 7.89 11.91 -8.70
N LEU A 67 7.04 11.06 -8.11
CA LEU A 67 6.65 9.77 -8.67
C LEU A 67 5.14 9.77 -8.94
N HIS A 68 4.77 9.42 -10.16
CA HIS A 68 3.40 9.31 -10.61
C HIS A 68 3.01 7.85 -10.80
N PHE A 69 1.81 7.51 -10.36
CA PHE A 69 1.21 6.20 -10.57
C PHE A 69 -0.02 6.35 -11.45
N TYR A 70 -0.18 5.44 -12.41
CA TYR A 70 -1.34 5.36 -13.29
C TYR A 70 -1.94 3.96 -13.14
N LEU A 71 -3.03 3.85 -12.39
CA LEU A 71 -3.65 2.57 -12.10
C LEU A 71 -4.69 2.22 -13.17
N LYS A 72 -4.66 0.96 -13.61
CA LYS A 72 -5.66 0.41 -14.54
C LYS A 72 -6.80 -0.21 -13.75
N THR A 73 -8.02 -0.10 -14.27
CA THR A 73 -9.16 -0.75 -13.63
C THR A 73 -8.98 -2.26 -13.64
N ALA A 74 -9.32 -2.91 -12.53
CA ALA A 74 -9.31 -4.36 -12.45
C ALA A 74 -10.48 -4.89 -13.30
N PRO A 75 -10.27 -5.94 -14.12
CA PRO A 75 -11.37 -6.56 -14.83
C PRO A 75 -12.41 -7.03 -13.82
N LYS A 76 -13.67 -6.64 -14.02
CA LYS A 76 -14.79 -7.06 -13.17
C LYS A 76 -14.93 -8.58 -13.24
N GLN A 77 -14.28 -9.31 -12.33
CA GLN A 77 -14.60 -10.71 -12.11
C GLN A 77 -16.05 -10.76 -11.60
N ASN A 78 -16.92 -11.38 -12.38
CA ASN A 78 -18.30 -11.64 -12.01
C ASN A 78 -18.31 -12.34 -10.65
N LEU A 79 -18.73 -11.64 -9.59
CA LEU A 79 -18.79 -12.14 -8.21
C LEU A 79 -19.90 -13.18 -8.09
N LYS A 80 -19.67 -14.37 -8.67
CA LYS A 80 -20.31 -15.63 -8.30
C LYS A 80 -19.26 -16.53 -7.64
N ALA A 81 -18.58 -16.01 -6.63
CA ALA A 81 -17.84 -16.82 -5.68
C ALA A 81 -18.74 -17.06 -4.46
N LYS A 82 -19.10 -18.32 -4.24
CA LYS A 82 -19.85 -18.84 -3.09
C LYS A 82 -19.33 -18.28 -1.76
N PRO A 83 -20.19 -18.03 -0.76
CA PRO A 83 -19.74 -17.66 0.59
C PRO A 83 -18.94 -18.82 1.17
N HIS A 84 -17.63 -18.65 1.32
CA HIS A 84 -16.84 -19.54 2.17
C HIS A 84 -17.14 -19.18 3.63
N ASN A 85 -18.20 -19.79 4.16
CA ASN A 85 -18.38 -19.97 5.58
C ASN A 85 -17.30 -20.95 6.07
N GLY A 86 -16.31 -20.47 6.83
CA GLY A 86 -15.15 -21.27 7.22
C GLY A 86 -14.36 -20.75 8.42
N LYS A 87 -15.03 -20.69 9.57
CA LYS A 87 -14.47 -20.89 10.93
C LYS A 87 -13.60 -19.79 11.57
N LYS A 88 -14.17 -19.29 12.66
CA LYS A 88 -13.57 -18.61 13.81
C LYS A 88 -12.32 -19.30 14.38
N ASN A 89 -11.46 -18.44 14.93
CA ASN A 89 -10.46 -18.64 15.99
C ASN A 89 -9.16 -19.34 15.62
N HIS A 90 -8.05 -18.60 15.64
CA HIS A 90 -6.91 -18.97 16.49
C HIS A 90 -6.24 -17.72 17.06
N SER A 91 -6.38 -17.60 18.38
CA SER A 91 -5.71 -16.69 19.29
C SER A 91 -4.20 -16.75 19.14
N SER A 92 -3.56 -15.59 19.00
CA SER A 92 -2.13 -15.41 19.24
C SER A 92 -1.77 -15.94 20.64
N PRO A 93 -0.80 -16.87 20.79
CA PRO A 93 -0.30 -17.19 22.12
C PRO A 93 0.52 -16.00 22.63
N LYS A 94 0.02 -15.38 23.70
CA LYS A 94 0.72 -14.38 24.53
C LYS A 94 1.99 -15.03 25.09
N ALA A 95 3.17 -14.48 24.78
CA ALA A 95 4.42 -14.89 25.40
C ALA A 95 4.39 -14.59 26.92
N PRO A 96 4.73 -15.52 27.81
CA PRO A 96 4.84 -15.22 29.23
C PRO A 96 6.18 -14.53 29.53
N LEU A 97 6.14 -13.38 30.20
CA LEU A 97 7.30 -12.79 30.86
C LEU A 97 7.85 -13.77 31.89
N LYS A 98 9.06 -14.28 31.68
CA LYS A 98 9.81 -15.03 32.68
C LYS A 98 10.40 -14.04 33.70
N LEU A 99 9.76 -13.92 34.85
CA LEU A 99 10.35 -13.33 36.06
C LEU A 99 11.31 -14.38 36.65
N GLY A 100 12.61 -14.10 36.65
CA GLY A 100 13.62 -14.98 37.27
C GLY A 100 13.62 -14.86 38.80
N PRO A 101 13.93 -15.93 39.56
CA PRO A 101 14.02 -15.85 41.01
C PRO A 101 15.47 -15.68 41.51
N ARG A 102 15.80 -14.53 42.12
CA ARG A 102 16.22 -14.35 43.53
C ARG A 102 16.79 -12.95 43.74
#